data_AF-A0A7J0C1B0-F1
#
_entry.id   AF-A0A7J0C1B0-F1
#
_cell.length_a   1.000
_cell.length_b   1.000
_cell.length_c   1.000
_cell.angle_alpha   90.00
_cell.angle_beta   90.00
_cell.angle_gamma   90.00
#
_symmetry.space_group_name_H-M   'P 1'
#
loop_
_entity.id
_entity.type
_entity.pdbx_description
1 polymer ?
#
loop_
_entity_poly.entity_id
_entity_poly.type
_entity_poly.pdbx_seq_one_letter_code
_entity_poly.pdbx_strand_id
1 'polypeptide(L)' 'MRAIPGPSGRDQHMRQKASELSQAAERTSDPEHRVRLRQKAQRLLAWSEQDGRETDGGAGGR' A
#
# COMPACT_ATOMS: atom_id res chain seq x y z
N MET A 1 -20.06 -14.19 11.51
CA MET A 1 -18.82 -13.42 11.32
C MET A 1 -18.80 -12.84 9.91
N ARG A 2 -18.89 -11.52 9.75
CA ARG A 2 -18.49 -10.88 8.50
C ARG A 2 -17.91 -9.52 8.87
N ALA A 3 -16.59 -9.49 9.06
CA ALA A 3 -15.88 -8.24 9.24
C ALA A 3 -16.08 -7.45 7.94
N ILE A 4 -16.81 -6.34 8.02
CA ILE A 4 -16.82 -5.34 6.96
C ILE A 4 -15.39 -4.80 6.97
N PRO A 5 -14.59 -4.97 5.90
CA PRO A 5 -13.31 -4.31 5.85
C PRO A 5 -13.61 -2.81 5.84
N GLY A 6 -13.40 -2.16 6.98
CA GLY A 6 -13.34 -0.71 7.04
C GLY A 6 -12.21 -0.20 6.12
N PRO A 7 -12.05 1.12 5.98
CA PRO A 7 -10.96 1.71 5.17
C PRO A 7 -9.57 1.11 5.49
N SER A 8 -9.40 0.57 6.70
CA SER A 8 -8.28 -0.24 7.16
C SER A 8 -7.90 -1.47 6.32
N GLY A 9 -8.82 -2.11 5.59
CA GLY A 9 -8.52 -3.30 4.79
C GLY A 9 -7.70 -3.01 3.53
N ARG A 10 -8.00 -1.89 2.85
CA ARG A 10 -7.28 -1.47 1.64
C ARG A 10 -5.92 -0.93 2.00
N ASP A 11 -5.83 -0.12 3.06
CA ASP A 11 -4.56 0.39 3.60
C ASP A 11 -3.63 -0.74 4.06
N GLN A 12 -4.17 -1.72 4.79
CA GLN A 12 -3.38 -2.86 5.27
C GLN A 12 -2.87 -3.71 4.09
N HIS A 13 -3.70 -3.95 3.07
CA HIS A 13 -3.27 -4.66 1.86
C HIS A 13 -2.19 -3.91 1.08
N MET A 14 -2.29 -2.58 0.95
CA MET A 14 -1.25 -1.76 0.28
C MET A 14 0.07 -1.75 1.06
N ARG A 15 0.02 -1.61 2.39
CA ARG A 15 1.20 -1.72 3.27
C ARG A 15 1.86 -3.10 3.17
N GLN A 16 1.06 -4.16 3.12
CA GLN A 16 1.56 -5.52 2.99
C GLN A 16 2.29 -5.70 1.64
N LYS A 17 1.68 -5.22 0.55
CA LYS A 17 2.29 -5.22 -0.79
C LYS A 17 3.60 -4.43 -0.86
N ALA A 18 3.66 -3.28 -0.20
CA ALA A 18 4.87 -2.48 -0.12
C ALA A 18 5.99 -3.22 0.64
N SER A 19 5.64 -3.92 1.73
CA SER A 19 6.59 -4.74 2.49
C SER A 19 7.13 -5.92 1.66
N GLU A 20 6.26 -6.59 0.90
CA GLU A 20 6.68 -7.66 -0.02
C GLU A 20 7.63 -7.15 -1.13
N LEU A 21 7.34 -5.98 -1.70
CA LEU A 21 8.21 -5.35 -2.70
C LEU A 21 9.57 -4.96 -2.11
N SER A 22 9.61 -4.49 -0.86
CA SER A 22 10.86 -4.18 -0.17
C SER A 22 11.68 -5.44 0.08
N GLN A 23 11.07 -6.52 0.58
CA GLN A 23 11.76 -7.81 0.76
C GLN A 23 12.24 -8.41 -0.57
N ALA A 24 11.46 -8.26 -1.64
CA ALA A 24 11.89 -8.65 -2.98
C ALA A 24 13.11 -7.81 -3.45
N ALA A 25 13.14 -6.53 -3.11
CA ALA A 25 14.27 -5.65 -3.38
C ALA A 25 15.53 -6.06 -2.59
N GLU A 26 15.38 -6.59 -1.39
CA GLU A 26 16.50 -7.10 -0.60
C GLU A 26 17.05 -8.41 -1.17
N ARG A 27 16.15 -9.29 -1.65
CA ARG A 27 16.49 -10.57 -2.28
C ARG A 27 17.04 -10.44 -3.69
N THR A 28 16.78 -9.34 -4.39
CA THR A 28 17.35 -9.14 -5.72
C THR A 28 18.80 -8.67 -5.62
N SER A 29 19.67 -9.32 -6.39
CA SER A 29 21.08 -8.94 -6.52
C SER A 29 21.30 -7.85 -7.56
N ASP A 30 20.26 -7.51 -8.33
CA ASP A 30 20.35 -6.46 -9.35
C ASP A 30 20.12 -5.06 -8.72
N PRO A 31 21.09 -4.14 -8.84
CA PRO A 31 21.00 -2.84 -8.19
C PRO A 31 19.88 -1.96 -8.79
N GLU A 32 19.64 -2.02 -10.11
CA GLU A 32 18.54 -1.27 -10.74
C GLU A 32 17.17 -1.81 -10.29
N HIS A 33 17.03 -3.13 -10.25
CA HIS A 33 15.80 -3.81 -9.89
C HIS A 33 15.46 -3.59 -8.41
N ARG A 34 16.47 -3.59 -7.54
CA ARG A 34 16.33 -3.20 -6.12
C ARG A 34 15.79 -1.78 -5.98
N VAL A 35 16.36 -0.82 -6.72
CA VAL A 35 15.91 0.58 -6.68
C VAL A 35 14.47 0.72 -7.17
N ARG A 36 14.12 0.08 -8.29
CA ARG A 36 12.75 0.11 -8.83
C ARG A 36 11.73 -0.50 -7.87
N LEU A 37 12.04 -1.64 -7.25
CA LEU A 37 11.15 -2.29 -6.29
C LEU A 37 10.95 -1.43 -5.05
N ARG A 38 12.02 -0.82 -4.53
CA ARG A 38 11.97 0.08 -3.38
C ARG A 38 11.18 1.36 -3.66
N GLN A 39 11.35 1.95 -4.84
CA GLN A 39 10.54 3.10 -5.29
C GLN A 39 9.06 2.73 -5.44
N LYS A 40 8.76 1.53 -5.97
CA LYS A 40 7.39 1.03 -6.12
C LYS A 40 6.71 0.80 -4.77
N ALA A 41 7.45 0.26 -3.79
CA ALA A 41 6.98 0.09 -2.42
C ALA A 41 6.64 1.45 -1.76
N GLN A 42 7.52 2.45 -1.89
CA GLN A 42 7.27 3.79 -1.37
C GLN A 42 6.07 4.46 -2.03
N ARG A 43 5.92 4.31 -3.36
CA ARG A 43 4.77 4.86 -4.09
C ARG A 43 3.45 4.22 -3.64
N LEU A 44 3.45 2.92 -3.36
CA LEU A 44 2.28 2.19 -2.83
C LEU A 44 1.87 2.66 -1.44
N LEU A 45 2.85 2.93 -0.56
CA LEU A 45 2.58 3.52 0.76
C LEU A 45 1.99 4.93 0.64
N ALA A 46 2.59 5.77 -0.19
CA ALA A 46 2.10 7.13 -0.41
C ALA A 46 0.69 7.16 -1.03
N TRP A 47 0.38 6.21 -1.93
CA TRP A 47 -0.96 6.03 -2.48
C TRP A 47 -1.96 5.55 -1.43
N SER A 48 -1.56 4.64 -0.54
CA SER A 48 -2.39 4.22 0.60
C SER A 48 -2.83 5.41 1.44
N GLU A 49 -1.89 6.29 1.79
CA GLU A 49 -2.18 7.48 2.60
C GLU A 49 -3.04 8.53 1.88
N GLN A 50 -3.02 8.57 0.55
CA GLN A 50 -3.84 9.50 -0.25
C GLN A 50 -5.24 8.93 -0.54
N ASP A 51 -5.33 7.65 -0.89
CA ASP A 51 -6.59 6.94 -1.21
C ASP A 51 -7.40 6.65 0.08
N GLY A 52 -6.73 6.43 1.22
CA GLY A 52 -7.37 6.40 2.54
C GLY A 52 -8.03 7.72 2.93
N ARG A 53 -7.48 8.87 2.49
CA ARG A 53 -8.07 10.20 2.73
C ARG A 53 -9.27 10.49 1.82
N GLU A 54 -9.32 9.90 0.63
CA GLU A 54 -10.47 10.05 -0.28
C GLU A 54 -11.63 9.12 0.09
N THR A 55 -11.35 7.98 0.73
CA THR A 55 -12.39 7.01 1.15
C THR A 55 -12.93 7.22 2.58
N ASP A 56 -12.24 7.99 3.42
CA ASP A 56 -12.69 8.36 4.79
C ASP A 56 -13.62 9.60 4.81
N GLY A 57 -13.75 10.33 3.69
CA GLY A 57 -14.61 11.53 3.57
C GLY A 57 -16.01 11.31 2.98
N GLY A 58 -16.43 10.06 2.77
CA GLY A 58 -17.63 9.71 1.99
C GLY A 58 -18.79 9.09 2.79
N ALA A 59 -18.96 9.43 4.07
CA ALA A 59 -20.14 9.06 4.85
C ALA A 59 -20.90 10.31 5.29
N GLY A 60 -21.58 10.97 4.36
CA GLY A 60 -22.41 12.13 4.67
C GLY A 60 -23.15 12.69 3.46
N GLY A 61 -24.40 12.28 3.29
CA GLY A 61 -25.39 13.02 2.50
C GLY A 61 -25.79 12.40 1.17
N ARG A 62 -26.73 11.45 1.21
CA ARG A 62 -28.04 11.59 0.59
C ARG A 62 -28.99 10.49 1.05
#